data_AF-A0A5N5XUG7-F1
#
_entry.id   AF-A0A5N5XUG7-F1
#
_cell.length_a   1.000
_cell.length_b   1.000
_cell.length_c   1.000
_cell.angle_alpha   90.00
_cell.angle_beta   90.00
_cell.angle_gamma   90.00
#
_symmetry.space_group_name_H-M   'P 1'
#
loop_
_entity.id
_entity.type
_entity.pdbx_description
1 polymer ?
#
loop_
_entity_poly.entity_id
_entity_poly.type
_entity_poly.pdbx_seq_one_letter_code
_entity_poly.pdbx_strand_id
1 'polypeptide(L)'
;MTKFRGTVKWFDPTKGFGFITSVQKVEDESKCIKIHDVEQKDSDKDAVDKWMKNAEGEKDLVTKDIFCHHTSIIRESSFSEADSHQRNSFHSNENDQRNYVVKKLKQGDKVEFVICWSNKTVDNQKQPQAIDVIALTQEEISETE
;
A
#
# COMPACT_ATOMS: atom_id res chain seq x y z
N MET A 1 -1.68 -15.27 7.72
CA MET A 1 -1.64 -14.23 6.66
C MET A 1 -0.35 -13.44 6.81
N THR A 2 0.56 -13.40 5.83
CA THR A 2 1.81 -12.62 6.01
C THR A 2 1.55 -11.13 5.78
N LYS A 3 1.74 -10.29 6.80
CA LYS A 3 1.63 -8.83 6.70
C LYS A 3 3.00 -8.18 6.58
N PHE A 4 3.01 -7.00 5.99
CA PHE A 4 4.20 -6.16 5.87
C PHE A 4 3.88 -4.75 6.31
N ARG A 5 4.88 -4.07 6.88
CA ARG A 5 4.86 -2.65 7.18
C ARG A 5 5.90 -1.93 6.34
N GLY A 6 5.65 -0.67 6.04
CA GLY A 6 6.58 0.17 5.29
C GLY A 6 6.28 1.65 5.45
N THR A 7 7.07 2.48 4.78
CA THR A 7 6.90 3.93 4.75
C THR A 7 6.60 4.38 3.33
N VAL A 8 5.57 5.17 3.12
CA VAL A 8 5.23 5.70 1.79
C VAL A 8 6.37 6.62 1.32
N LYS A 9 7.04 6.21 0.24
CA LYS A 9 8.14 6.97 -0.36
C LYS A 9 7.60 8.18 -1.10
N TRP A 10 6.57 7.96 -1.92
CA TRP A 10 5.81 8.99 -2.62
C TRP A 10 4.48 8.42 -3.11
N PHE A 11 3.49 9.28 -3.27
CA PHE A 11 2.19 8.93 -3.86
C PHE A 11 1.67 10.10 -4.68
N ASP A 12 1.29 9.85 -5.93
CA ASP A 12 0.71 10.85 -6.82
C ASP A 12 -0.81 10.62 -6.91
N PRO A 13 -1.63 11.44 -6.22
CA PRO A 13 -3.09 11.27 -6.22
C PRO A 13 -3.73 11.63 -7.57
N THR A 14 -3.01 12.32 -8.45
CA THR A 14 -3.46 12.64 -9.81
C THR A 14 -3.19 11.49 -10.76
N LYS A 15 -2.21 10.64 -10.47
CA LYS A 15 -1.99 9.39 -11.21
C LYS A 15 -2.64 8.16 -10.55
N GLY A 16 -2.96 8.25 -9.27
CA GLY A 16 -3.57 7.16 -8.51
C GLY A 16 -2.60 6.06 -8.10
N PHE A 17 -1.29 6.33 -8.02
CA PHE A 17 -0.33 5.34 -7.57
C PHE A 17 0.89 5.95 -6.87
N GLY A 18 1.64 5.10 -6.19
CA GLY A 18 2.85 5.45 -5.49
C GLY A 18 3.71 4.23 -5.14
N PHE A 19 4.67 4.46 -4.28
CA PHE A 19 5.62 3.44 -3.83
C PHE A 19 5.82 3.49 -2.32
N ILE A 20 5.95 2.32 -1.71
CA ILE A 20 6.25 2.14 -0.30
C ILE A 20 7.67 1.59 -0.19
N THR A 21 8.47 2.13 0.71
CA THR A 21 9.86 1.75 0.96
C THR A 21 10.02 1.23 2.39
N SER A 22 11.23 0.80 2.75
CA SER A 22 11.55 0.23 4.07
C SER A 22 10.58 -0.89 4.47
N VAL A 23 10.28 -1.78 3.53
CA VAL A 23 9.30 -2.86 3.70
C VAL A 23 9.85 -3.93 4.62
N GLN A 24 9.12 -4.23 5.70
CA GLN A 24 9.48 -5.24 6.69
C GLN A 24 8.31 -6.16 6.97
N LYS A 25 8.59 -7.45 7.22
CA LYS A 25 7.58 -8.43 7.59
C LYS A 25 7.11 -8.16 9.02
N VAL A 26 5.81 -8.23 9.26
CA VAL A 26 5.25 -8.20 10.61
C VAL A 26 5.39 -9.59 11.22
N GLU A 27 6.24 -9.73 12.24
CA GLU A 27 6.49 -11.03 12.89
C GLU A 27 5.40 -11.43 13.87
N ASP A 28 4.77 -10.44 14.51
CA ASP A 28 3.72 -10.66 15.50
C ASP A 28 2.34 -10.44 14.87
N GLU A 29 1.60 -11.54 14.66
CA GLU A 29 0.25 -11.48 14.12
C GLU A 29 -0.73 -10.70 15.02
N SER A 30 -0.41 -10.53 16.31
CA SER A 30 -1.21 -9.72 17.24
C SER A 30 -1.11 -8.22 16.93
N LYS A 31 -0.05 -7.80 16.23
CA LYS A 31 0.20 -6.40 15.84
C LYS A 31 -0.40 -6.04 14.48
N CYS A 32 -1.02 -7.00 13.78
CA CYS A 32 -1.68 -6.75 12.50
C CYS A 32 -2.94 -5.91 12.69
N ILE A 33 -3.12 -4.89 11.85
CA ILE A 33 -4.29 -4.02 11.88
C ILE A 33 -5.51 -4.75 11.33
N LYS A 34 -6.52 -4.92 12.19
CA LYS A 34 -7.81 -5.49 11.84
C LYS A 34 -8.81 -4.35 11.64
N ILE A 35 -9.31 -4.21 10.42
CA ILE A 35 -10.39 -3.27 10.12
C ILE A 35 -11.71 -4.05 10.16
N HIS A 36 -12.63 -3.64 11.03
CA HIS A 36 -13.97 -4.22 11.11
C HIS A 36 -14.70 -4.05 9.77
N ASP A 37 -15.45 -5.07 9.35
CA ASP A 37 -16.23 -5.12 8.09
C ASP A 37 -15.41 -5.02 6.77
N VAL A 38 -14.09 -5.19 6.81
CA VAL A 38 -13.27 -5.24 5.59
C VAL A 38 -12.62 -6.61 5.42
N GLU A 39 -12.96 -7.30 4.33
CA GLU A 39 -12.30 -8.55 3.93
C GLU A 39 -10.90 -8.22 3.39
N GLN A 40 -9.87 -8.55 4.18
CA GLN A 40 -8.49 -8.42 3.77
C GLN A 40 -8.02 -9.70 3.08
N LYS A 41 -7.34 -9.57 1.95
CA LYS A 41 -6.74 -10.64 1.15
C LYS A 41 -5.49 -11.19 1.80
N ASP A 42 -5.31 -12.50 1.67
CA ASP A 42 -4.05 -13.14 2.00
C ASP A 42 -2.93 -12.74 1.03
N SER A 43 -1.71 -12.64 1.55
CA SER A 43 -0.51 -12.50 0.73
C SER A 43 -0.29 -13.72 -0.15
N ASP A 44 0.14 -13.50 -1.41
CA ASP A 44 0.57 -14.57 -2.30
C ASP A 44 1.93 -15.10 -1.83
N LYS A 45 1.98 -16.37 -1.37
CA LYS A 45 3.22 -16.97 -0.85
C LYS A 45 4.37 -16.88 -1.85
N ASP A 46 4.11 -17.14 -3.12
CA ASP A 46 5.11 -17.08 -4.19
C ASP A 46 5.58 -15.64 -4.48
N ALA A 47 4.67 -14.65 -4.41
CA ALA A 47 5.04 -13.24 -4.56
C ALA A 47 5.91 -12.77 -3.39
N VAL A 48 5.56 -13.20 -2.17
CA VAL A 48 6.35 -12.95 -0.95
C VAL A 48 7.72 -13.59 -1.05
N ASP A 49 7.80 -14.87 -1.43
CA ASP A 49 9.07 -15.58 -1.55
C ASP A 49 9.98 -14.92 -2.61
N LYS A 50 9.42 -14.49 -3.75
CA LYS A 50 10.18 -13.72 -4.75
C LYS A 50 10.61 -12.37 -4.20
N TRP A 51 9.75 -11.65 -3.50
CA TRP A 51 10.07 -10.36 -2.88
C TRP A 51 11.23 -10.49 -1.89
N MET A 52 11.16 -11.47 -0.98
CA MET A 52 12.17 -11.70 0.06
C MET A 52 13.50 -12.18 -0.55
N LYS A 53 13.48 -13.12 -1.50
CA LYS A 53 14.70 -13.57 -2.20
C LYS A 53 15.40 -12.44 -2.94
N ASN A 54 14.62 -11.56 -3.57
CA ASN A 54 15.17 -10.38 -4.22
C ASN A 54 15.81 -9.45 -3.17
N ALA A 55 15.24 -9.32 -1.97
CA ALA A 55 15.79 -8.48 -0.91
C ALA A 55 17.11 -9.03 -0.32
N GLU A 56 17.33 -10.34 -0.30
CA GLU A 56 18.52 -10.98 0.29
C GLU A 56 19.79 -10.92 -0.59
N GLY A 57 19.63 -10.91 -1.92
CA GLY A 57 20.76 -10.96 -2.87
C GLY A 57 21.48 -9.63 -3.12
N GLU A 58 20.93 -8.52 -2.60
CA GLU A 58 21.39 -7.17 -2.89
C GLU A 58 21.69 -6.49 -1.54
N LYS A 59 22.96 -6.18 -1.26
CA LYS A 59 23.44 -5.65 0.03
C LYS A 59 22.82 -4.30 0.45
N ASP A 60 21.92 -3.74 -0.36
CA ASP A 60 21.10 -2.59 -0.02
C ASP A 60 19.73 -3.05 0.49
N LEU A 61 19.64 -3.25 1.80
CA LEU A 61 18.39 -3.50 2.53
C LEU A 61 17.36 -2.33 2.43
N VAL A 62 17.64 -1.29 1.63
CA VAL A 62 16.95 0.01 1.66
C VAL A 62 16.21 0.36 0.36
N THR A 63 16.40 -0.34 -0.77
CA THR A 63 15.85 0.15 -2.05
C THR A 63 15.05 -0.85 -2.88
N LYS A 64 14.20 -1.68 -2.26
CA LYS A 64 13.08 -2.31 -2.98
C LYS A 64 11.79 -1.61 -2.59
N ASP A 65 11.40 -0.70 -3.47
CA ASP A 65 10.15 0.02 -3.38
C ASP A 65 9.02 -0.90 -3.88
N ILE A 66 7.99 -1.11 -3.08
CA ILE A 66 6.80 -1.89 -3.49
C ILE A 66 5.77 -0.94 -4.10
N PHE A 67 5.25 -1.32 -5.27
CA PHE A 67 4.22 -0.55 -5.97
C PHE A 67 2.90 -0.56 -5.18
N CYS A 68 2.23 0.58 -5.10
CA CYS A 68 0.94 0.76 -4.45
C CYS A 68 -0.02 1.51 -5.37
N HIS A 69 -1.22 0.96 -5.57
CA HIS A 69 -2.27 1.58 -6.39
C HIS A 69 -3.39 2.13 -5.50
N HIS A 70 -4.06 3.20 -5.93
CA HIS A 70 -5.10 3.86 -5.13
C HIS A 70 -6.27 2.94 -4.78
N THR A 71 -6.63 2.00 -5.66
CA THR A 71 -7.70 1.01 -5.41
C THR A 71 -7.34 -0.01 -4.33
N SER A 72 -6.05 -0.13 -4.00
CA SER A 72 -5.54 -1.02 -2.97
C SER A 72 -5.56 -0.37 -1.58
N ILE A 73 -5.87 0.93 -1.47
CA ILE A 73 -5.92 1.65 -0.20
C ILE A 73 -7.27 1.37 0.48
N ILE A 74 -7.23 0.77 1.65
CA ILE A 74 -8.41 0.57 2.49
C ILE A 74 -8.62 1.80 3.38
N ARG A 75 -7.55 2.28 4.02
CA ARG A 75 -7.58 3.39 4.97
C ARG A 75 -6.50 4.42 4.61
N GLU A 76 -6.89 5.69 4.54
CA GLU A 76 -6.00 6.84 4.35
C GLU A 76 -5.50 7.35 5.70
N SER A 77 -4.39 8.11 5.71
CA SER A 77 -4.02 8.90 6.89
C SER A 77 -5.00 10.07 7.03
N SER A 78 -5.31 10.49 8.26
CA SER A 78 -6.22 11.61 8.50
C SER A 78 -5.78 12.85 7.70
N PHE A 79 -6.61 13.25 6.73
CA PHE A 79 -6.39 14.48 5.94
C PHE A 79 -6.99 15.66 6.68
N SER A 80 -6.21 16.72 6.89
CA SER A 80 -6.74 18.02 7.33
C SER A 80 -7.68 18.57 6.25
N GLU A 81 -8.82 19.10 6.65
CA GLU A 81 -9.87 19.65 5.75
C GLU A 81 -9.33 20.67 4.72
N ALA A 82 -8.20 21.31 5.00
CA ALA A 82 -7.54 22.26 4.10
C ALA A 82 -7.07 21.65 2.76
N ASP A 83 -6.85 20.33 2.68
CA ASP A 83 -6.40 19.63 1.46
C ASP A 83 -7.54 19.11 0.56
N SER A 84 -8.80 19.34 0.96
CA SER A 84 -10.00 18.82 0.29
C SER A 84 -10.29 19.39 -1.11
N HIS A 85 -9.51 20.38 -1.57
CA HIS A 85 -9.74 21.05 -2.86
C HIS A 85 -9.14 20.33 -4.07
N GLN A 86 -8.31 19.30 -3.91
CA GLN A 86 -7.89 18.45 -5.02
C GLN A 86 -8.88 17.31 -5.27
N ARG A 87 -10.09 17.68 -5.75
CA ARG A 87 -11.05 16.73 -6.35
C ARG A 87 -10.53 16.35 -7.73
N ASN A 88 -9.80 15.24 -7.81
CA ASN A 88 -9.31 14.75 -9.09
C ASN A 88 -10.44 14.01 -9.82
N SER A 89 -11.06 14.70 -10.78
CA SER A 89 -11.99 14.13 -11.74
C SER A 89 -11.24 13.25 -12.74
N PHE A 90 -11.07 11.97 -12.42
CA PHE A 90 -10.60 11.00 -13.41
C PHE A 90 -11.68 10.78 -14.47
N HIS A 91 -11.42 11.23 -15.71
CA HIS A 91 -12.24 10.93 -16.88
C HIS A 91 -12.04 9.45 -17.26
N SER A 92 -12.96 8.60 -16.82
CA SER A 92 -13.15 7.28 -17.41
C SER A 92 -14.61 7.16 -17.83
N ASN A 93 -14.84 7.35 -19.14
CA ASN A 93 -16.05 7.06 -19.91
C ASN A 93 -17.42 7.38 -19.29
N GLU A 94 -18.11 8.30 -19.96
CA GLU A 94 -19.54 8.66 -19.92
C GLU A 94 -20.47 7.47 -19.55
N ASN A 95 -20.70 7.23 -18.24
CA ASN A 95 -22.02 6.77 -17.72
C ASN A 95 -22.16 6.58 -16.19
N ASP A 96 -21.13 6.75 -15.35
CA ASP A 96 -21.31 6.57 -13.90
C ASP A 96 -20.61 7.71 -13.13
N GLN A 97 -21.30 8.86 -12.98
CA GLN A 97 -20.87 10.01 -12.16
C GLN A 97 -20.97 9.72 -10.65
N ARG A 98 -20.46 8.56 -10.20
CA ARG A 98 -20.16 8.41 -8.78
C ARG A 98 -18.86 9.16 -8.54
N ASN A 99 -18.93 10.20 -7.70
CA ASN A 99 -17.78 10.91 -7.17
C ASN A 99 -16.88 9.91 -6.42
N TYR A 100 -16.02 9.18 -7.14
CA TYR A 100 -15.02 8.31 -6.54
C TYR A 100 -13.94 9.21 -5.96
N VAL A 101 -14.03 9.44 -4.65
CA VAL A 101 -12.94 10.05 -3.89
C VAL A 101 -11.75 9.08 -3.99
N VAL A 102 -10.77 9.44 -4.82
CA VAL A 102 -9.52 8.68 -4.93
C VAL A 102 -8.85 8.73 -3.57
N LYS A 103 -8.72 7.57 -2.94
CA LYS A 103 -7.97 7.44 -1.69
C LYS A 103 -6.49 7.76 -1.92
N LYS A 104 -5.85 8.44 -0.98
CA LYS A 104 -4.51 9.01 -1.07
C LYS A 104 -3.68 8.63 0.14
N LEU A 105 -2.37 8.59 -0.07
CA LEU A 105 -1.36 8.45 0.98
C LEU A 105 -0.43 9.67 0.95
N LYS A 106 0.16 10.01 2.08
CA LYS A 106 1.17 11.07 2.18
C LYS A 106 2.57 10.46 2.25
N GLN A 107 3.54 11.19 1.72
CA GLN A 107 4.95 10.82 1.90
C GLN A 107 5.28 10.76 3.39
N GLY A 108 5.91 9.67 3.82
CA GLY A 108 6.24 9.43 5.22
C GLY A 108 5.18 8.66 6.01
N ASP A 109 3.98 8.44 5.46
CA ASP A 109 2.96 7.64 6.12
C ASP A 109 3.48 6.24 6.39
N LYS A 110 3.28 5.76 7.62
CA LYS A 110 3.50 4.36 7.97
C LYS A 110 2.28 3.57 7.52
N VAL A 111 2.52 2.47 6.83
CA VAL A 111 1.44 1.66 6.26
C VAL A 111 1.64 0.18 6.58
N GLU A 112 0.53 -0.53 6.77
CA GLU A 112 0.47 -1.99 6.78
C GLU A 112 -0.25 -2.49 5.54
N PHE A 113 0.23 -3.59 4.95
CA PHE A 113 -0.28 -4.13 3.69
C PHE A 113 0.07 -5.62 3.54
N VAL A 114 -0.49 -6.25 2.50
CA VAL A 114 -0.08 -7.57 2.00
C VAL A 114 0.63 -7.45 0.66
N ILE A 115 1.51 -8.40 0.37
CA ILE A 115 2.18 -8.49 -0.93
C ILE A 115 1.50 -9.56 -1.76
N CYS A 116 0.96 -9.14 -2.90
CA CYS A 116 0.33 -10.01 -3.88
C CYS A 116 0.95 -9.79 -5.26
N TRP A 117 0.67 -10.69 -6.18
CA TRP A 117 1.06 -10.51 -7.57
C TRP A 117 0.24 -9.41 -8.26
N SER A 118 0.91 -8.53 -9.02
CA SER A 118 0.23 -7.56 -9.88
C SER A 118 -0.57 -8.27 -10.98
N ASN A 119 -1.74 -7.72 -11.32
CA ASN A 119 -2.53 -8.19 -12.46
C ASN A 119 -1.87 -7.85 -13.80
N LYS A 120 -1.04 -6.79 -13.83
CA LYS A 120 -0.28 -6.36 -15.00
C LYS A 120 1.12 -6.95 -14.96
N THR A 121 1.69 -7.24 -16.13
CA THR A 121 3.08 -7.65 -16.26
C THR A 121 3.94 -6.46 -16.69
N VAL A 122 5.21 -6.46 -16.26
CA VAL A 122 6.27 -5.58 -16.76
C VAL A 122 7.30 -6.52 -17.38
N ASP A 123 7.63 -6.32 -18.65
CA ASP A 123 8.54 -7.19 -19.41
C ASP A 123 8.15 -8.68 -19.35
N ASN A 124 6.85 -8.97 -19.51
CA ASN A 124 6.27 -10.32 -19.39
C ASN A 124 6.42 -10.99 -18.02
N GLN A 125 6.84 -10.24 -16.99
CA GLN A 125 6.92 -10.73 -15.62
C GLN A 125 5.91 -10.02 -14.74
N LYS A 126 5.18 -10.77 -13.91
CA LYS A 126 4.41 -10.18 -12.82
C LYS A 126 5.36 -9.54 -11.83
N GLN A 127 4.91 -8.46 -11.20
CA GLN A 127 5.66 -7.74 -10.18
C GLN A 127 4.90 -7.82 -8.85
N PRO A 128 5.60 -7.92 -7.72
CA PRO A 128 4.95 -7.80 -6.41
C PRO A 128 4.29 -6.42 -6.27
N GLN A 129 3.11 -6.38 -5.66
CA GLN A 129 2.33 -5.16 -5.40
C GLN A 129 1.79 -5.18 -3.97
N ALA A 130 1.76 -4.01 -3.33
CA ALA A 130 1.07 -3.80 -2.06
C ALA A 130 -0.45 -3.75 -2.27
N ILE A 131 -1.18 -4.60 -1.56
CA ILE A 131 -2.64 -4.66 -1.53
C ILE A 131 -3.12 -4.51 -0.08
N ASP A 132 -4.38 -4.10 0.09
CA ASP A 132 -5.01 -3.85 1.39
C ASP A 132 -4.20 -2.91 2.26
N VAL A 133 -3.81 -1.79 1.65
CA VAL A 133 -2.93 -0.79 2.25
C VAL A 133 -3.72 0.03 3.26
N ILE A 134 -3.19 0.07 4.48
CA ILE A 134 -3.78 0.72 5.63
C ILE A 134 -2.76 1.71 6.18
N ALA A 135 -3.06 3.00 6.13
CA ALA A 135 -2.28 3.99 6.86
C ALA A 135 -2.45 3.79 8.37
N LEU A 136 -1.33 3.72 9.09
CA LEU A 136 -1.27 3.54 10.54
C LEU A 136 -1.51 4.87 11.25
N THR A 137 -2.26 4.83 12.35
CA THR A 137 -2.41 5.97 13.27
C THR A 137 -1.19 6.09 14.19
N GLN A 138 -1.05 7.23 14.88
CA GLN A 138 0.03 7.41 15.86
C GLN A 138 -0.03 6.39 17.01
N GLU A 139 -1.23 5.99 17.42
CA GLU A 139 -1.46 4.97 18.45
C GLU A 139 -0.95 3.61 18.00
N GLU A 140 -1.32 3.18 16.78
CA GLU A 140 -0.92 1.90 16.18
C GLU A 140 0.61 1.80 15.94
N ILE A 141 1.28 2.95 15.75
CA ILE A 141 2.74 3.02 15.65
C ILE A 141 3.39 2.84 17.04
N SER A 142 2.87 3.52 18.05
CA SER A 142 3.44 3.55 19.41
C SER A 142 3.38 2.22 20.16
N GLU A 143 2.41 1.35 19.85
CA GLU A 143 2.31 0.01 20.45
C GLU A 143 3.39 -0.97 19.95
N THR A 144 4.23 -0.53 19.00
CA THR A 144 5.25 -1.38 18.36
C THR A 144 6.67 -1.12 18.87
N GLU A 145 6.95 0.04 19.48
CA GLU A 145 8.29 0.44 19.99
C GLU A 145 8.57 -0.01 21.42
#